data_AF-A0A8T4SPK6-F1
#
_entry.id   AF-A0A8T4SPK6-F1
#
_cell.length_a   1.000
_cell.length_b   1.000
_cell.length_c   1.000
_cell.angle_alpha   90.00
_cell.angle_beta   90.00
_cell.angle_gamma   90.00
#
_symmetry.space_group_name_H-M   'P 1'
#
loop_
_entity.id
_entity.type
_entity.pdbx_description
1 polymer ?
#
loop_
_entity_poly.entity_id
_entity_poly.type
_entity_poly.pdbx_seq_one_letter_code
_entity_poly.pdbx_strand_id
1 'polypeptide(L)' 'MPEILKDQKCPICGEKSLALTEDEREVPFFGRMYLFSMNCDKCKYHKADVEAVEQIYA' A
#
# COMPACT_ATOMS: atom_id res chain seq x y z
N MET A 1 2.52 -9.19 -9.38
CA MET A 1 3.87 -9.13 -8.76
C MET A 1 3.95 -7.71 -8.22
N PRO A 2 4.18 -7.54 -6.91
CA PRO A 2 4.04 -6.23 -6.30
C PRO A 2 5.03 -5.22 -6.90
N GLU A 3 4.53 -4.04 -7.25
CA GLU A 3 5.34 -2.91 -7.65
C GLU A 3 5.88 -2.20 -6.39
N ILE A 4 7.16 -1.84 -6.41
CA ILE A 4 7.82 -1.19 -5.27
C ILE A 4 8.38 0.17 -5.71
N LEU A 5 7.74 1.23 -5.23
CA LEU A 5 8.14 2.62 -5.41
C LEU A 5 9.02 3.05 -4.23
N LYS A 6 10.32 3.21 -4.47
CA LYS A 6 11.30 3.64 -3.45
C LYS A 6 11.36 5.17 -3.34
N ASP A 7 12.03 5.64 -2.29
CA ASP A 7 12.37 7.05 -2.06
C ASP A 7 11.17 8.02 -2.01
N GLN A 8 9.99 7.51 -1.62
CA GLN A 8 8.80 8.31 -1.42
C GLN A 8 8.93 9.16 -0.14
N LYS A 9 8.27 10.32 -0.14
CA LYS A 9 8.25 11.20 1.03
C LYS A 9 7.40 10.57 2.14
N CYS A 10 8.01 10.30 3.29
CA CYS A 10 7.29 9.77 4.44
C CYS A 10 6.32 10.82 5.01
N PRO A 11 5.03 10.51 5.21
CA PRO A 11 4.06 11.45 5.76
C PRO A 11 4.29 11.76 7.25
N ILE A 12 5.07 10.93 7.95
CA ILE A 12 5.33 11.09 9.38
C ILE A 12 6.59 11.91 9.65
N CYS A 13 7.72 11.61 8.99
CA CYS A 13 8.99 12.31 9.23
C CYS A 13 9.39 13.29 8.12
N GLY A 14 8.69 13.30 6.98
CA GLY A 14 8.95 14.22 5.87
C GLY A 14 10.13 13.85 4.96
N GLU A 15 10.84 12.77 5.25
CA GLU A 15 12.07 12.36 4.56
C GLU A 15 11.78 11.39 3.42
N LYS A 16 12.59 11.43 2.35
CA LYS A 16 12.49 10.51 1.20
C LYS A 16 13.09 9.13 1.52
N SER A 17 12.41 8.43 2.41
CA SER A 17 12.88 7.19 3.05
C SER A 17 11.79 6.11 3.08
N LEU A 18 10.66 6.38 2.43
CA LEU A 18 9.51 5.49 2.39
C LEU A 18 9.56 4.64 1.12
N ALA A 19 9.46 3.32 1.27
CA ALA A 19 9.08 2.42 0.19
C ALA A 19 7.55 2.22 0.23
N LEU A 20 6.89 2.55 -0.88
CA LEU A 20 5.48 2.22 -1.13
C LEU A 20 5.44 0.95 -1.99
N THR A 21 4.70 -0.06 -1.55
CA THR A 21 4.47 -1.29 -2.30
C THR A 21 3.00 -1.39 -2.67
N GLU A 22 2.72 -1.67 -3.93
CA GLU A 22 1.37 -1.76 -4.50
C GLU A 22 1.20 -3.13 -5.18
N ASP A 23 0.07 -3.79 -4.96
CA ASP A 23 -0.26 -5.06 -5.63
C ASP A 23 -1.77 -5.09 -5.89
N GLU A 24 -2.17 -5.56 -7.07
CA GLU A 24 -3.57 -5.86 -7.38
C GLU A 24 -3.75 -7.37 -7.34
N ARG A 25 -4.81 -7.84 -6.68
CA ARG A 25 -5.16 -9.26 -6.63
C ARG A 25 -6.63 -9.48 -6.91
N GLU A 26 -6.90 -10.58 -7.61
CA GLU A 26 -8.24 -11.13 -7.72
C GLU A 26 -8.38 -12.25 -6.69
N VAL A 27 -9.32 -12.10 -5.76
CA VAL A 27 -9.61 -13.10 -4.73
C VAL A 27 -10.89 -13.85 -5.12
N PRO A 28 -10.84 -15.19 -5.26
CA PRO A 28 -12.01 -15.98 -5.61
C PRO A 28 -13.20 -15.68 -4.69
N PHE A 29 -14.38 -15.48 -5.30
CA PHE A 29 -15.65 -15.19 -4.61
C PHE A 29 -15.70 -13.87 -3.82
N PHE A 30 -14.65 -13.06 -3.84
CA PHE A 30 -14.60 -11.74 -3.20
C PHE A 30 -14.45 -10.60 -4.20
N GLY A 31 -13.68 -10.81 -5.27
CA GLY A 31 -13.44 -9.81 -6.31
C GLY A 31 -12.02 -9.25 -6.26
N ARG A 32 -11.82 -8.12 -6.96
CA ARG A 32 -10.51 -7.48 -7.07
C ARG A 32 -10.23 -6.59 -5.86
N MET A 33 -8.98 -6.61 -5.41
CA MET A 33 -8.48 -5.84 -4.29
C MET A 33 -7.17 -5.15 -4.66
N TYR A 34 -6.96 -3.95 -4.12
CA TYR A 34 -5.67 -3.29 -4.06
C TYR A 34 -5.05 -3.47 -2.68
N LEU A 35 -3.78 -3.83 -2.66
CA LEU A 35 -2.96 -3.91 -1.46
C LEU A 35 -1.93 -2.80 -1.52
N PHE A 36 -1.86 -2.01 -0.45
CA PHE A 36 -0.87 -0.97 -0.28
C PHE A 36 -0.05 -1.24 0.97
N SER A 37 1.26 -1.01 0.92
CA SER A 37 2.08 -0.98 2.12
C SER A 37 3.11 0.14 2.08
N MET A 38 3.29 0.80 3.20
CA MET A 38 4.23 1.88 3.42
C MET A 38 5.23 1.44 4.48
N ASN A 39 6.52 1.50 4.14
CA ASN A 39 7.61 1.14 5.05
C ASN A 39 8.70 2.21 5.01
N CYS A 40 8.91 2.91 6.12
CA CYS A 40 9.93 3.95 6.26
C CYS A 40 11.15 3.41 6.99
N ASP A 41 12.32 3.41 6.34
CA ASP A 41 13.55 2.92 6.97
C ASP A 41 14.12 3.90 8.02
N LYS A 42 13.75 5.19 7.95
CA LYS A 42 14.24 6.25 8.84
C LYS A 42 13.48 6.35 10.16
N CYS A 43 12.17 6.59 10.11
CA CYS A 43 11.35 6.76 11.33
C CYS A 43 10.60 5.50 11.75
N LYS A 44 10.76 4.39 11.02
CA LYS A 44 10.11 3.09 11.30
C LYS A 44 8.58 3.15 11.25
N TYR A 45 8.04 4.09 10.49
CA TYR A 45 6.61 4.10 10.18
C TYR A 45 6.28 2.92 9.27
N HIS A 46 5.25 2.17 9.65
CA HIS A 46 4.70 1.04 8.89
C HIS A 46 3.18 1.16 8.82
N LYS A 47 2.62 1.04 7.62
CA LYS A 47 1.17 0.95 7.39
C LYS A 47 0.91 -0.03 6.27
N ALA A 48 -0.16 -0.81 6.40
CA ALA A 48 -0.65 -1.66 5.34
C ALA A 48 -2.16 -1.46 5.24
N ASP A 49 -2.65 -1.29 4.03
CA ASP A 49 -4.05 -1.08 3.73
C ASP A 49 -4.49 -2.02 2.62
N VAL A 50 -5.77 -2.36 2.66
CA VAL A 50 -6.43 -3.21 1.69
C VAL A 50 -7.73 -2.54 1.31
N GLU A 51 -7.94 -2.36 0.01
CA GLU A 51 -9.15 -1.75 -0.53
C GLU A 51 -9.78 -2.67 -1.56
N ALA A 52 -11.10 -2.88 -1.47
CA ALA A 52 -11.83 -3.54 -2.54
C ALA A 52 -11.99 -2.57 -3.71
N VAL A 53 -11.80 -3.07 -4.94
CA VAL A 53 -12.05 -2.27 -6.16
C VAL A 53 -13.52 -1.92 -6.29
N GLU A 54 -14.37 -2.84 -5.86
CA GLU A 54 -15.82 -2.69 -5.89
C GLU A 54 -16.30 -2.05 -4.59
N GLN A 55 -17.08 -0.96 -4.69
CA GLN A 55 -17.83 -0.45 -3.54
C GLN A 55 -18.99 -1.40 -3.26
N ILE A 56 -18.82 -2.28 -2.28
CA ILE A 56 -19.91 -3.11 -1.76
C ILE A 56 -20.76 -2.23 -0.82
N TYR A 57 -21.48 -1.26 -1.38
CA TYR A 57 -22.57 -0.57 -0.68
C TYR A 57 -23.83 -0.70 -1.53
N ALA A 58 -24.71 -1.58 -1.07
CA ALA A 58 -26.15 -1.50 -1.33
C ALA A 58 -26.78 -0.56 -0.28
#